data_AF-A0AAE0F4E7-F1
#
_entry.id   AF-A0AAE0F4E7-F1
#
_cell.length_a   1.000
_cell.length_b   1.000
_cell.length_c   1.000
_cell.angle_alpha   90.00
_cell.angle_beta   90.00
_cell.angle_gamma   90.00
#
_symmetry.space_group_name_H-M   'P 1'
#
loop_
_entity.id
_entity.type
_entity.pdbx_description
1 polymer ?
#
loop_
_entity_poly.entity_id
_entity_poly.type
_entity_poly.pdbx_seq_one_letter_code
_entity_poly.pdbx_strand_id
1 'polypeptide(L)'
;MGFEDAKRPRIADDAEDDAIVDEDTGAYEEIEENLEKLTKLQEDLEKINDEASDKVLEVEQKYNEIRRPVYTNRAQIINSIPDFWLTTFANHPLLSSVLSEGDKQVFSFLEELDVQDNQDVKSGYRIRFTWAEDNPYFTDRELCKEFTFADDGTLSVQGTQIHWKPGMVSAA
;
A
#
# COMPACT_ATOMS: atom_id res chain seq x y z
N MET A 1 -61.25 -70.88 5.15
CA MET A 1 -60.79 -70.87 6.57
C MET A 1 -60.00 -69.59 6.74
N GLY A 2 -60.37 -68.62 7.56
CA GLY A 2 -61.43 -68.47 8.55
C GLY A 2 -61.12 -67.12 9.19
N PHE A 3 -62.13 -66.26 9.29
CA PHE A 3 -62.10 -65.04 10.09
C PHE A 3 -61.89 -65.40 11.55
N GLU A 4 -61.04 -64.66 12.27
CA GLU A 4 -61.25 -64.42 13.70
C GLU A 4 -60.96 -62.94 14.04
N ASP A 5 -62.03 -62.28 14.47
CA ASP A 5 -62.10 -60.92 15.00
C ASP A 5 -61.34 -60.78 16.33
N ALA A 6 -60.74 -59.61 16.57
CA ALA A 6 -60.64 -59.08 17.94
C ALA A 6 -60.53 -57.55 17.98
N LYS A 7 -61.68 -56.93 18.27
CA LYS A 7 -61.93 -55.69 19.04
C LYS A 7 -60.83 -54.61 19.10
N ARG A 8 -61.15 -53.45 18.52
CA ARG A 8 -60.58 -52.14 18.92
C ARG A 8 -61.12 -51.70 20.29
N PRO A 9 -60.27 -51.22 21.21
CA PRO A 9 -60.65 -50.20 22.17
C PRO A 9 -60.11 -48.83 21.69
N ARG A 10 -60.97 -47.80 21.77
CA ARG A 10 -60.59 -46.39 21.67
C ARG A 10 -59.85 -46.00 22.94
N ILE A 11 -58.65 -45.42 22.82
CA ILE A 11 -58.02 -44.61 23.87
C ILE A 11 -57.43 -43.37 23.18
N ALA A 12 -57.60 -42.24 23.85
CA ALA A 12 -57.52 -40.88 23.37
C ALA A 12 -56.15 -40.47 22.81
N ASP A 13 -56.22 -39.47 21.93
CA ASP A 13 -55.10 -38.64 21.52
C ASP A 13 -54.51 -37.93 22.76
N ASP A 14 -53.37 -38.42 23.25
CA ASP A 14 -52.46 -37.60 24.05
C ASP A 14 -51.14 -37.52 23.27
N ALA A 15 -51.14 -36.64 22.27
CA ALA A 15 -49.90 -36.09 21.76
C ALA A 15 -49.35 -35.16 22.85
N GLU A 16 -48.41 -35.65 23.65
CA GLU A 16 -47.42 -34.78 24.29
C GLU A 16 -46.53 -34.22 23.18
N ASP A 17 -47.08 -33.21 22.51
CA ASP A 17 -46.32 -32.20 21.80
C ASP A 17 -45.67 -31.36 22.90
N ASP A 18 -44.46 -31.76 23.32
CA ASP A 18 -43.56 -30.94 24.11
C ASP A 18 -43.18 -29.74 23.23
N ALA A 19 -44.09 -28.77 23.19
CA ALA A 19 -43.93 -27.50 22.56
C ALA A 19 -42.88 -26.74 23.38
N ILE A 20 -41.61 -26.87 22.99
CA ILE A 20 -40.57 -25.92 23.35
C ILE A 20 -40.92 -24.63 22.62
N VAL A 21 -41.76 -23.80 23.23
CA VAL A 21 -42.13 -22.48 22.71
C VAL A 21 -41.59 -21.46 23.70
N ASP A 22 -40.50 -20.82 23.28
CA ASP A 22 -40.46 -19.35 23.16
C ASP A 22 -40.12 -18.51 24.40
N GLU A 23 -38.98 -18.79 25.03
CA GLU A 23 -38.25 -17.75 25.80
C GLU A 23 -36.93 -17.31 25.14
N ASP A 24 -36.35 -18.15 24.26
CA ASP A 24 -35.06 -17.88 23.61
C ASP A 24 -35.23 -17.14 22.27
N THR A 25 -36.35 -17.32 21.56
CA THR A 25 -36.59 -16.78 20.21
C THR A 25 -36.68 -15.26 20.18
N GLY A 26 -37.43 -14.65 21.12
CA GLY A 26 -37.52 -13.18 21.21
C GLY A 26 -36.20 -12.50 21.61
N ALA A 27 -35.36 -13.19 22.40
CA ALA A 27 -34.02 -12.70 22.74
C ALA A 27 -33.07 -12.77 21.53
N TYR A 28 -33.16 -13.82 20.69
CA TYR A 28 -32.41 -13.88 19.44
C TYR A 28 -32.86 -12.83 18.43
N GLU A 29 -34.16 -12.55 18.29
CA GLU A 29 -34.69 -11.49 17.42
C GLU A 29 -34.17 -10.10 17.84
N GLU A 30 -34.18 -9.79 19.14
CA GLU A 30 -33.63 -8.53 19.66
C GLU A 30 -32.11 -8.41 19.41
N ILE A 31 -31.36 -9.51 19.55
CA ILE A 31 -29.94 -9.56 19.23
C ILE A 31 -29.71 -9.33 17.74
N GLU A 32 -30.50 -9.96 16.86
CA GLU A 32 -30.41 -9.79 15.40
C GLU A 32 -30.67 -8.33 14.99
N GLU A 33 -31.74 -7.71 15.51
CA GLU A 33 -32.00 -6.29 15.27
C GLU A 33 -30.85 -5.38 15.74
N ASN A 34 -30.26 -5.67 16.89
CA ASN A 34 -29.15 -4.89 17.43
C ASN A 34 -27.86 -5.08 16.62
N LEU A 35 -27.61 -6.28 16.07
CA LEU A 35 -26.51 -6.54 15.14
C LEU A 35 -26.71 -5.78 13.81
N GLU A 36 -27.94 -5.70 13.28
CA GLU A 36 -28.23 -4.88 12.10
C GLU A 36 -27.99 -3.40 12.37
N LYS A 37 -28.44 -2.88 13.52
CA LYS A 37 -28.20 -1.49 13.94
C LYS A 37 -26.70 -1.22 14.05
N LEU A 38 -25.94 -2.14 14.64
CA LEU A 38 -24.48 -2.02 14.75
C LEU A 38 -23.80 -2.06 13.38
N THR A 39 -24.24 -2.91 12.46
CA THR A 39 -23.71 -2.99 11.10
C THR A 39 -23.91 -1.68 10.35
N LYS A 40 -25.10 -1.07 10.42
CA LYS A 40 -25.36 0.25 9.83
C LYS A 40 -24.45 1.33 10.41
N LEU A 41 -24.20 1.31 11.72
CA LEU A 41 -23.27 2.24 12.35
C LEU A 41 -21.82 2.03 11.88
N GLN A 42 -21.39 0.80 11.59
CA GLN A 42 -20.07 0.53 11.02
C GLN A 42 -19.96 1.07 9.58
N GLU A 43 -21.00 0.89 8.76
CA GLU A 43 -21.06 1.46 7.40
C GLU A 43 -20.97 3.00 7.43
N ASP A 44 -21.68 3.64 8.36
CA ASP A 44 -21.60 5.10 8.56
C ASP A 44 -20.18 5.55 8.99
N LEU A 45 -19.52 4.79 9.87
CA LEU A 45 -18.14 5.06 10.30
C LEU A 45 -17.14 4.90 9.15
N GLU A 46 -17.31 3.85 8.32
CA GLU A 46 -16.48 3.61 7.14
C GLU A 46 -16.58 4.79 6.17
N LYS A 47 -17.80 5.26 5.89
CA LYS A 47 -18.02 6.43 5.05
C LYS A 47 -17.36 7.70 5.60
N ILE A 48 -17.41 7.93 6.92
CA ILE A 48 -16.72 9.07 7.55
C ILE A 48 -15.20 8.94 7.39
N ASN A 49 -14.66 7.73 7.51
CA ASN A 49 -13.24 7.46 7.35
C ASN A 49 -12.78 7.65 5.90
N ASP A 50 -13.60 7.27 4.92
CA ASP A 50 -13.35 7.51 3.51
C ASP A 50 -13.33 9.01 3.20
N GLU A 51 -14.32 9.78 3.68
CA GLU A 51 -14.34 11.24 3.51
C GLU A 51 -13.12 11.93 4.18
N ALA A 52 -12.66 11.43 5.33
CA ALA A 52 -11.45 11.93 5.97
C ALA A 52 -10.19 11.60 5.14
N SER A 53 -10.14 10.37 4.62
CA SER A 53 -9.08 9.88 3.76
C SER A 53 -8.95 10.67 2.46
N ASP A 54 -10.06 11.07 1.85
CA ASP A 54 -10.11 11.90 0.66
C ASP A 54 -9.61 13.32 0.93
N LYS A 55 -10.03 13.94 2.03
CA LYS A 55 -9.56 15.28 2.43
C LYS A 55 -8.06 15.32 2.68
N VAL A 56 -7.49 14.27 3.28
CA VAL A 56 -6.03 14.16 3.45
C VAL A 56 -5.35 14.08 2.09
N LEU A 57 -5.89 13.29 1.16
CA LEU A 57 -5.34 13.15 -0.19
C LEU A 57 -5.37 14.48 -0.96
N GLU A 58 -6.48 15.22 -0.92
CA GLU A 58 -6.60 16.54 -1.55
C GLU A 58 -5.54 17.52 -1.03
N VAL A 59 -5.30 17.51 0.29
CA VAL A 59 -4.27 18.36 0.91
C VAL A 59 -2.88 17.98 0.41
N GLU A 60 -2.54 16.69 0.39
CA GLU A 60 -1.23 16.23 -0.08
C GLU A 60 -1.00 16.54 -1.56
N GLN A 61 -2.00 16.31 -2.42
CA GLN A 61 -1.95 16.65 -3.85
C GLN A 61 -1.67 18.14 -4.04
N LYS A 62 -2.44 19.00 -3.36
CA LYS A 62 -2.26 20.46 -3.41
C LYS A 62 -0.85 20.87 -3.01
N TYR A 63 -0.33 20.34 -1.90
CA TYR A 63 1.00 20.71 -1.45
C TYR A 63 2.10 20.09 -2.32
N ASN A 64 1.88 18.96 -2.97
CA ASN A 64 2.81 18.42 -3.96
C ASN A 64 2.97 19.34 -5.17
N GLU A 65 1.87 19.89 -5.70
CA GLU A 65 1.93 20.88 -6.78
C GLU A 65 2.68 22.15 -6.36
N ILE A 66 2.44 22.64 -5.12
CA ILE A 66 3.13 23.81 -4.58
C ILE A 66 4.63 23.53 -4.34
N ARG A 67 4.97 22.32 -3.88
CA ARG A 67 6.36 21.89 -3.62
C ARG A 67 7.16 21.71 -4.92
N ARG A 68 6.53 21.29 -6.01
CA ARG A 68 7.22 21.01 -7.29
C ARG A 68 8.09 22.14 -7.83
N PRO A 69 7.61 23.37 -8.04
CA PRO A 69 8.46 24.45 -8.53
C PRO A 69 9.60 24.79 -7.56
N VAL A 70 9.38 24.62 -6.25
CA VAL A 70 10.43 24.81 -5.24
C VAL A 70 11.51 23.73 -5.37
N TYR A 71 11.14 22.47 -5.56
CA TYR A 71 12.09 21.39 -5.81
C TYR A 71 12.85 21.57 -7.12
N THR A 72 12.19 21.98 -8.20
CA THR A 72 12.86 22.28 -9.48
C THR A 72 13.88 23.41 -9.33
N ASN A 73 13.52 24.51 -8.66
CA ASN A 73 14.45 25.62 -8.41
C ASN A 73 15.62 25.17 -7.51
N ARG A 74 15.35 24.34 -6.50
CA ARG A 74 16.39 23.76 -5.64
C ARG A 74 17.35 22.89 -6.45
N ALA A 75 16.86 22.04 -7.35
CA ALA A 75 17.68 21.20 -8.21
C ALA A 75 18.63 22.03 -9.10
N GLN A 76 18.14 23.13 -9.69
CA GLN A 76 18.98 24.05 -10.47
C GLN A 76 20.14 24.65 -9.66
N ILE A 77 19.88 25.04 -8.41
CA ILE A 77 20.92 25.57 -7.52
C ILE A 77 21.91 24.46 -7.15
N ILE A 78 21.42 23.27 -6.80
CA ILE A 78 22.25 22.12 -6.46
C ILE A 78 23.19 21.74 -7.61
N ASN A 79 22.72 21.78 -8.87
CA ASN A 79 23.55 21.47 -10.04
C ASN A 79 24.73 22.45 -10.23
N SER A 80 24.69 23.62 -9.56
CA SER A 80 25.81 24.57 -9.57
C SER A 80 26.85 24.29 -8.48
N ILE A 81 26.61 23.32 -7.60
CA ILE A 81 27.48 22.93 -6.49
C ILE A 81 28.16 21.60 -6.86
N PRO A 82 29.48 21.59 -7.13
CA PRO A 82 30.21 20.37 -7.45
C PRO A 82 30.09 19.31 -6.35
N ASP A 83 29.96 18.05 -6.76
CA ASP A 83 29.91 16.87 -5.87
C ASP A 83 28.85 16.94 -4.76
N PHE A 84 27.79 17.73 -4.93
CA PHE A 84 26.79 17.94 -3.89
C PHE A 84 26.16 16.62 -3.42
N TRP A 85 25.68 15.78 -4.34
CA TRP A 85 25.02 14.53 -3.99
C TRP A 85 26.00 13.50 -3.43
N LEU A 86 27.19 13.34 -4.02
CA LEU A 86 28.24 12.49 -3.46
C LEU A 86 28.55 12.88 -2.02
N THR A 87 28.81 14.17 -1.79
CA THR A 87 29.11 14.71 -0.46
C THR A 87 27.95 14.48 0.50
N THR A 88 26.72 14.71 0.06
CA THR A 88 25.51 14.52 0.88
C THR A 88 25.34 13.07 1.31
N PHE A 89 25.43 12.13 0.37
CA PHE A 89 25.28 10.70 0.66
C PHE A 89 26.44 10.17 1.51
N ALA A 90 27.69 10.58 1.23
CA ALA A 90 28.86 10.15 1.99
C ALA A 90 28.87 10.66 3.44
N ASN A 91 28.20 11.78 3.74
CA ASN A 91 28.09 12.33 5.09
C ASN A 91 26.82 11.89 5.83
N HIS A 92 25.86 11.25 5.17
CA HIS A 92 24.64 10.77 5.83
C HIS A 92 24.90 9.42 6.54
N PRO A 93 24.71 9.30 7.87
CA PRO A 93 25.17 8.14 8.64
C PRO A 93 24.69 6.77 8.15
N LEU A 94 23.45 6.69 7.66
CA LEU A 94 22.87 5.43 7.17
C LEU A 94 23.16 5.17 5.68
N LEU A 95 23.39 6.22 4.90
CA LEU A 95 23.58 6.07 3.45
C LEU A 95 25.05 5.84 3.13
N SER A 96 25.96 6.46 3.88
CA SER A 96 27.39 6.26 3.72
C SER A 96 27.81 4.81 3.97
N SER A 97 27.12 4.11 4.90
CA SER A 97 27.41 2.70 5.19
C SER A 97 26.99 1.73 4.10
N VAL A 98 26.08 2.12 3.19
CA VAL A 98 25.65 1.27 2.07
C VAL A 98 26.45 1.52 0.79
N LEU A 99 27.25 2.59 0.74
CA LEU A 99 28.06 2.94 -0.43
C LEU A 99 29.48 2.38 -0.29
N SER A 100 29.86 1.51 -1.23
CA SER A 100 31.26 1.08 -1.37
C SER A 100 32.14 2.20 -1.93
N GLU A 101 33.46 2.04 -1.87
CA GLU A 101 34.39 2.99 -2.52
C GLU A 101 34.18 3.06 -4.04
N GLY A 102 33.76 1.96 -4.69
CA GLY A 102 33.39 1.96 -6.10
C GLY A 102 32.14 2.79 -6.34
N ASP A 103 31.10 2.62 -5.51
CA ASP A 103 29.85 3.39 -5.63
C ASP A 103 30.09 4.89 -5.45
N LYS A 104 30.98 5.29 -4.54
CA LYS A 104 31.34 6.71 -4.37
C LYS A 104 31.91 7.33 -5.66
N GLN A 105 32.68 6.57 -6.44
CA GLN A 105 33.19 7.03 -7.73
C GLN A 105 32.07 7.12 -8.77
N VAL A 106 31.08 6.22 -8.73
CA VAL A 106 29.89 6.34 -9.58
C VAL A 106 29.08 7.58 -9.19
N PHE A 107 28.91 7.82 -7.89
CA PHE A 107 28.15 8.95 -7.34
C PHE A 107 28.75 10.33 -7.65
N SER A 108 30.02 10.44 -8.05
CA SER A 108 30.57 11.71 -8.56
C SER A 108 29.93 12.13 -9.88
N PHE A 109 29.25 11.21 -10.58
CA PHE A 109 28.50 11.50 -11.81
C PHE A 109 26.99 11.69 -11.55
N LEU A 110 26.53 11.68 -10.30
CA LEU A 110 25.13 11.93 -9.96
C LEU A 110 24.83 13.43 -10.01
N GLU A 111 24.02 13.85 -10.98
CA GLU A 111 23.64 15.26 -11.16
C GLU A 111 22.40 15.61 -10.35
N GLU A 112 21.38 14.76 -10.41
CA GLU A 112 20.09 15.04 -9.79
C GLU A 112 19.52 13.79 -9.10
N LEU A 113 18.98 14.02 -7.90
CA LEU A 113 18.10 13.10 -7.20
C LEU A 113 16.73 13.75 -7.08
N ASP A 114 15.72 13.05 -7.56
CA ASP A 114 14.34 13.49 -7.46
C ASP A 114 13.46 12.37 -6.90
N VAL A 115 12.56 12.78 -6.00
CA VAL A 115 11.58 11.89 -5.39
C VAL A 115 10.21 12.42 -5.75
N GLN A 116 9.42 11.56 -6.39
CA GLN A 116 8.08 11.91 -6.82
C GLN A 116 7.04 10.96 -6.28
N ASP A 117 6.14 11.48 -5.47
CA ASP A 117 4.90 10.78 -5.15
C ASP A 117 4.05 10.64 -6.41
N ASN A 118 3.28 9.56 -6.47
CA ASN A 118 2.27 9.36 -7.49
C ASN A 118 1.15 10.41 -7.35
N GLN A 119 0.33 10.55 -8.39
CA GLN A 119 -0.81 11.47 -8.38
C GLN A 119 -1.78 11.14 -7.22
N ASP A 120 -2.03 9.85 -7.01
CA ASP A 120 -2.51 9.38 -5.71
C ASP A 120 -1.31 9.12 -4.80
N VAL A 121 -1.11 10.00 -3.83
CA VAL A 121 0.04 9.97 -2.90
C VAL A 121 0.07 8.69 -2.07
N LYS A 122 -1.09 8.03 -1.87
CA LYS A 122 -1.17 6.75 -1.15
C LYS A 122 -0.71 5.58 -2.01
N SER A 123 -0.80 5.71 -3.33
CA SER A 123 -0.50 4.63 -4.28
C SER A 123 0.99 4.37 -4.48
N GLY A 124 1.88 5.28 -4.06
CA GLY A 124 3.31 5.06 -4.23
C GLY A 124 4.15 6.29 -4.51
N TYR A 125 5.44 6.03 -4.78
CA TYR A 125 6.41 7.03 -5.16
C TYR A 125 7.53 6.43 -6.02
N ARG A 126 8.22 7.29 -6.77
CA ARG A 126 9.39 6.98 -7.58
C ARG A 126 10.59 7.80 -7.13
N ILE A 127 11.70 7.12 -6.89
CA ILE A 127 13.02 7.72 -6.69
C ILE A 127 13.76 7.65 -8.02
N ARG A 128 14.25 8.78 -8.52
CA ARG A 128 14.98 8.90 -9.78
C ARG A 128 16.36 9.49 -9.53
N PHE A 129 17.38 8.77 -10.00
CA PHE A 129 18.76 9.22 -10.05
C PHE A 129 19.11 9.55 -11.50
N THR A 130 19.59 10.76 -11.74
CA THR A 130 19.90 11.29 -13.07
C THR A 130 21.41 11.53 -13.16
N TRP A 131 22.08 10.85 -14.09
CA TRP A 131 23.53 10.67 -14.15
C TRP A 131 24.15 11.36 -15.35
N ALA A 132 25.29 12.04 -15.19
CA ALA A 132 25.97 12.75 -16.27
C ALA A 132 26.10 11.92 -17.56
N GLU A 133 25.93 12.56 -18.73
CA GLU A 133 25.94 11.88 -20.04
C GLU A 133 27.26 11.15 -20.32
N ASP A 134 28.36 11.65 -19.79
CA ASP A 134 29.71 11.11 -19.95
C ASP A 134 30.10 10.09 -18.86
N ASN A 135 29.16 9.70 -17.99
CA ASN A 135 29.33 8.66 -16.98
C ASN A 135 30.00 7.39 -17.57
N PRO A 136 31.19 6.96 -17.10
CA PRO A 136 31.92 5.84 -17.70
C PRO A 136 31.39 4.46 -17.30
N TYR A 137 30.48 4.36 -16.32
CA TYR A 137 30.09 3.09 -15.71
C TYR A 137 28.94 2.37 -16.41
N PHE A 138 27.90 3.09 -16.81
CA PHE A 138 26.72 2.56 -17.50
C PHE A 138 26.20 3.55 -18.55
N THR A 139 25.26 3.10 -19.37
CA THR A 139 24.69 3.91 -20.47
C THR A 139 23.40 4.62 -20.11
N ASP A 140 22.74 4.20 -19.03
CA ASP A 140 21.49 4.79 -18.57
C ASP A 140 21.69 6.22 -18.07
N ARG A 141 20.92 7.16 -18.64
CA ARG A 141 20.83 8.54 -18.13
C ARG A 141 20.12 8.58 -16.78
N GLU A 142 19.16 7.69 -16.58
CA GLU A 142 18.30 7.67 -15.39
C GLU A 142 18.17 6.26 -14.83
N LEU A 143 18.36 6.13 -13.51
CA LEU A 143 18.03 4.93 -12.76
C LEU A 143 16.85 5.24 -11.84
N CYS A 144 15.76 4.51 -12.01
CA CYS A 144 14.54 4.68 -11.24
C CYS A 144 14.31 3.49 -10.33
N LYS A 145 13.74 3.78 -9.15
CA LYS A 145 13.15 2.78 -8.25
C LYS A 145 11.74 3.25 -7.90
N GLU A 146 10.76 2.44 -8.22
CA GLU A 146 9.34 2.75 -8.04
C GLU A 146 8.71 1.78 -7.05
N PHE A 147 7.94 2.34 -6.12
CA PHE A 147 7.21 1.64 -5.08
C PHE A 147 5.73 1.92 -5.32
N THR A 148 4.93 0.87 -5.48
CA THR A 148 3.49 0.97 -5.69
C THR A 148 2.77 0.17 -4.61
N PHE A 149 1.83 0.81 -3.93
CA PHE A 149 0.97 0.21 -2.92
C PHE A 149 -0.41 -0.03 -3.54
N ALA A 150 -0.84 -1.28 -3.61
CA ALA A 150 -2.19 -1.64 -4.03
C ALA A 150 -3.18 -1.50 -2.87
N ASP A 151 -4.47 -1.40 -3.19
CA ASP A 151 -5.56 -1.24 -2.20
C ASP A 151 -5.66 -2.44 -1.24
N ASP A 152 -5.22 -3.62 -1.68
CA ASP A 152 -5.15 -4.83 -0.85
C ASP A 152 -3.93 -4.86 0.10
N GLY A 153 -3.13 -3.79 0.13
CA GLY A 153 -1.92 -3.65 0.94
C GLY A 153 -0.67 -4.26 0.30
N THR A 154 -0.76 -4.81 -0.92
CA THR A 154 0.40 -5.40 -1.60
C THR A 154 1.38 -4.31 -2.06
N LEU A 155 2.66 -4.49 -1.71
CA LEU A 155 3.76 -3.66 -2.20
C LEU A 155 4.38 -4.28 -3.47
N SER A 156 4.34 -3.54 -4.57
CA SER A 156 5.11 -3.82 -5.79
C SER A 156 6.32 -2.91 -5.86
N VAL A 157 7.49 -3.46 -6.19
CA VAL A 157 8.73 -2.70 -6.32
C VAL A 157 9.37 -2.98 -7.67
N GLN A 158 9.54 -1.93 -8.47
CA GLN A 158 10.17 -2.00 -9.79
C GLN A 158 11.43 -1.13 -9.82
N GLY A 159 12.45 -1.54 -10.57
CA GLY A 159 13.68 -0.77 -10.70
C GLY A 159 14.26 -0.89 -12.10
N THR A 160 15.00 0.13 -12.53
CA THR A 160 15.70 0.12 -13.80
C THR A 160 16.74 -1.00 -13.83
N GLN A 161 16.70 -1.82 -14.88
CA GLN A 161 17.79 -2.74 -15.20
C GLN A 161 18.99 -1.93 -15.72
N ILE A 162 20.13 -2.01 -15.03
CA ILE A 162 21.32 -1.22 -15.37
C ILE A 162 22.05 -1.81 -16.58
N HIS A 163 22.34 -0.96 -17.56
CA HIS A 163 23.10 -1.28 -18.78
C HIS A 163 24.56 -0.85 -18.61
N TRP A 164 25.32 -1.70 -17.91
CA TRP A 164 26.75 -1.52 -17.66
C TRP A 164 27.58 -1.41 -18.94
N LYS A 165 28.55 -0.50 -18.95
CA LYS A 165 29.52 -0.37 -20.04
C LYS A 165 30.54 -1.53 -20.01
N PRO A 166 31.18 -1.85 -21.15
CA PRO A 166 32.16 -2.93 -21.22
C PRO A 166 33.28 -2.79 -20.17
N GLY A 167 33.58 -3.87 -19.45
CA GLY A 167 34.60 -3.90 -18.41
C GLY A 167 34.16 -3.37 -17.04
N MET A 168 32.94 -2.86 -16.91
CA MET A 168 32.37 -2.36 -15.64
C MET A 168 31.57 -3.42 -14.87
N VAL A 169 31.29 -4.56 -15.50
CA VAL A 169 30.67 -5.70 -14.82
C VAL A 169 31.75 -6.42 -14.01
N SER A 170 31.77 -6.19 -12.69
CA SER A 170 32.39 -7.16 -11.80
C SER A 170 31.53 -8.41 -11.80
N ALA A 171 32.13 -9.59 -12.03
CA ALA A 171 31.44 -10.85 -11.92
C ALA A 171 30.75 -10.94 -10.55
N ALA A 172 29.43 -11.13 -10.57
CA ALA A 172 28.63 -11.41 -9.38
C ALA A 172 29.08 -12.72 -8.71
#